data_AF-A0A1V5B6L8-F1
#
_entry.id   AF-A0A1V5B6L8-F1
#
_cell.length_a   1.000
_cell.length_b   1.000
_cell.length_c   1.000
_cell.angle_alpha   90.00
_cell.angle_beta   90.00
_cell.angle_gamma   90.00
#
_symmetry.space_group_name_H-M   'P 1'
#
loop_
_entity.id
_entity.type
_entity.pdbx_description
1 polymer ?
#
loop_
_entity_poly.entity_id
_entity_poly.type
_entity_poly.pdbx_seq_one_letter_code
_entity_poly.pdbx_strand_id
1 'polypeptide(L)' 'MPKRYSSRKELKTIAVKFASKKSLGAEALGDFLLDVDRLKSEGNLSDMEILIRAFKISMSRKVGEA' A
#
# COMPACT_ATOMS: atom_id res chain seq x y z
N MET A 1 4.56 20.93 -10.75
CA MET A 1 5.43 19.73 -10.78
C MET A 1 4.58 18.55 -11.21
N PRO A 2 4.92 17.79 -12.26
CA PRO A 2 4.14 16.62 -12.62
C PRO A 2 4.26 15.63 -11.47
N LYS A 3 3.11 15.25 -10.88
CA LYS A 3 3.02 14.12 -9.94
C LYS A 3 3.61 12.91 -10.69
N ARG A 4 4.84 12.53 -10.39
CA ARG A 4 5.50 11.35 -10.99
C ARG A 4 4.74 10.15 -10.47
N TYR A 5 3.71 9.73 -11.20
CA TYR A 5 3.02 8.49 -10.93
C TYR A 5 3.98 7.37 -11.31
N SER A 6 4.50 6.67 -10.32
CA SER A 6 5.26 5.45 -10.55
C SER A 6 4.38 4.46 -11.31
N SER A 7 5.00 3.72 -12.23
CA SER A 7 4.30 2.64 -12.93
C SER A 7 3.72 1.64 -11.92
N ARG A 8 2.64 0.92 -12.28
CA ARG A 8 2.04 -0.13 -11.40
C ARG A 8 3.09 -1.06 -10.79
N LYS A 9 4.12 -1.38 -11.58
CA LYS A 9 5.23 -2.24 -11.24
C LYS A 9 6.19 -1.61 -10.21
N GLU A 10 6.53 -0.33 -10.37
CA GLU A 10 7.35 0.42 -9.39
C GLU A 10 6.59 0.60 -8.08
N LEU A 11 5.30 0.96 -8.11
CA LEU A 11 4.52 1.14 -6.89
C LEU A 11 4.44 -0.16 -6.07
N LYS A 12 4.21 -1.31 -6.72
CA LYS A 12 4.25 -2.62 -6.06
C LYS A 12 5.63 -2.94 -5.48
N THR A 13 6.70 -2.59 -6.19
CA THR A 13 8.08 -2.81 -5.71
C THR A 13 8.36 -1.97 -4.44
N ILE A 14 7.93 -0.70 -4.44
CA ILE A 14 8.06 0.18 -3.28
C ILE A 14 7.16 -0.33 -2.13
N ALA A 15 5.96 -0.80 -2.44
CA ALA A 15 5.03 -1.39 -1.47
C ALA A 15 5.66 -2.61 -0.76
N VAL A 16 6.22 -3.56 -1.50
CA VAL A 16 6.90 -4.72 -0.90
C VAL A 16 8.07 -4.30 -0.01
N LYS A 17 8.90 -3.33 -0.46
CA LYS A 17 10.00 -2.79 0.35
C LYS A 17 9.49 -2.09 1.63
N PHE A 18 8.41 -1.33 1.51
CA PHE A 18 7.77 -0.65 2.65
C PHE A 18 7.26 -1.66 3.66
N ALA A 19 6.58 -2.71 3.18
CA ALA A 19 6.03 -3.77 3.99
C ALA A 19 7.12 -4.59 4.71
N SER A 20 8.19 -4.92 3.99
CA SER A 20 9.38 -5.57 4.55
C SER A 20 10.01 -4.72 5.66
N LYS A 21 10.14 -3.39 5.46
CA LYS A 21 10.67 -2.46 6.47
C LYS A 21 9.77 -2.33 7.70
N LYS A 22 8.47 -2.58 7.55
CA LYS A 22 7.48 -2.59 8.65
C LYS A 22 7.30 -3.97 9.28
N SER A 23 8.06 -4.98 8.86
CA SER A 23 7.90 -6.38 9.29
C SER A 23 6.45 -6.88 9.16
N LEU A 24 5.78 -6.47 8.08
CA LEU A 24 4.45 -6.96 7.75
C LEU A 24 4.54 -8.47 7.46
N GLY A 25 3.79 -9.27 8.22
CA GLY A 25 3.65 -10.70 7.96
C GLY A 25 3.07 -10.98 6.57
N ALA A 26 3.32 -12.16 6.02
CA ALA A 26 2.94 -12.54 4.65
C ALA A 26 1.44 -12.34 4.37
N GLU A 27 0.59 -12.63 5.34
CA GLU A 27 -0.86 -12.44 5.24
C GLU A 27 -1.23 -10.95 5.10
N ALA A 28 -0.67 -10.10 5.96
CA ALA A 28 -0.90 -8.65 5.92
C ALA A 28 -0.26 -7.98 4.70
N LEU A 29 0.83 -8.55 4.17
CA LEU A 29 1.43 -8.12 2.91
C LEU A 29 0.45 -8.34 1.74
N GLY A 30 -0.27 -9.46 1.72
CA GLY A 30 -1.28 -9.74 0.71
C GLY A 30 -2.40 -8.69 0.70
N ASP A 31 -3.00 -8.45 1.85
CA ASP A 31 -4.03 -7.40 2.03
C ASP A 31 -3.52 -6.02 1.62
N PHE A 32 -2.32 -5.65 2.12
CA PHE A 32 -1.70 -4.37 1.83
C PHE A 32 -1.49 -4.16 0.32
N LEU A 33 -0.99 -5.17 -0.40
CA LEU A 33 -0.78 -5.08 -1.84
C LEU A 33 -2.10 -4.96 -2.62
N LEU A 34 -3.17 -5.59 -2.13
CA LEU A 34 -4.51 -5.51 -2.72
C LEU A 34 -5.09 -4.10 -2.56
N ASP A 35 -4.95 -3.50 -1.37
CA ASP A 35 -5.35 -2.11 -1.11
C ASP A 35 -4.54 -1.10 -1.92
N VAL A 36 -3.23 -1.34 -2.11
CA VAL A 36 -2.38 -0.53 -2.99
C VAL A 36 -2.88 -0.54 -4.44
N ASP A 37 -3.25 -1.71 -4.96
CA ASP A 37 -3.75 -1.84 -6.34
C ASP A 37 -5.10 -1.11 -6.51
N ARG A 38 -6.01 -1.28 -5.53
CA ARG A 38 -7.32 -0.62 -5.49
C ARG A 38 -7.19 0.91 -5.48
N LEU A 39 -6.39 1.46 -4.57
CA LEU A 39 -6.16 2.91 -4.44
C LEU A 39 -5.45 3.50 -5.67
N LYS A 40 -4.57 2.72 -6.31
CA LYS A 40 -3.93 3.15 -7.57
C LYS A 40 -4.93 3.19 -8.72
N SER A 41 -5.91 2.27 -8.73
CA SER A 41 -6.96 2.25 -9.75
C SER A 41 -7.94 3.42 -9.64
N GLU A 42 -8.11 4.00 -8.45
CA GLU A 42 -8.88 5.24 -8.26
C GLU A 42 -8.21 6.48 -8.86
N GLY A 43 -6.92 6.41 -9.22
CA GLY A 43 -6.22 7.42 -10.03
C GLY A 43 -6.03 8.81 -9.39
N ASN A 44 -6.48 9.01 -8.15
CA ASN A 44 -6.53 10.34 -7.52
C ASN A 44 -5.42 10.58 -6.48
N LEU A 45 -4.59 9.57 -6.19
CA LEU A 45 -3.60 9.59 -5.11
C LEU A 45 -2.17 9.47 -5.65
N SER A 46 -1.23 10.12 -4.98
CA SER A 46 0.20 9.95 -5.27
C SER A 46 0.69 8.61 -4.71
N ASP A 47 1.78 8.06 -5.25
CA ASP A 47 2.35 6.78 -4.80
C ASP A 47 2.54 6.71 -3.28
N MET A 48 3.05 7.79 -2.68
CA MET A 48 3.28 7.86 -1.24
C MET A 48 1.97 7.85 -0.44
N GLU A 49 0.92 8.53 -0.94
CA GLU A 49 -0.41 8.52 -0.32
C GLU A 49 -1.07 7.16 -0.42
N ILE A 50 -0.95 6.49 -1.58
CA ILE A 50 -1.45 5.14 -1.78
C ILE A 50 -0.84 4.20 -0.74
N LEU A 51 0.48 4.24 -0.54
CA LEU A 51 1.19 3.40 0.41
C LEU A 51 0.77 3.67 1.86
N ILE A 52 0.70 4.94 2.28
CA ILE A 52 0.31 5.31 3.65
C ILE A 52 -1.14 4.90 3.91
N ARG A 53 -2.04 5.14 2.96
CA ARG A 53 -3.47 4.86 3.11
C ARG A 53 -3.76 3.36 3.08
N ALA A 54 -3.14 2.62 2.16
CA ALA A 54 -3.20 1.15 2.14
C ALA A 54 -2.67 0.56 3.45
N PHE A 55 -1.55 1.08 3.97
CA PHE A 55 -0.98 0.59 5.22
C PHE A 55 -1.91 0.84 6.41
N LYS A 56 -2.54 2.02 6.47
CA LYS A 56 -3.51 2.36 7.51
C LYS A 56 -4.77 1.48 7.45
N ILE A 57 -5.25 1.17 6.25
CA ILE A 57 -6.39 0.26 6.04
C ILE A 57 -6.02 -1.17 6.49
N SER A 58 -4.87 -1.68 6.03
CA SER A 58 -4.37 -3.01 6.40
C SER A 58 -4.13 -3.16 7.90
N MET A 59 -3.59 -2.13 8.57
CA MET A 59 -3.44 -2.11 10.03
C MET A 59 -4.79 -2.03 10.77
N SER A 60 -5.75 -1.25 10.26
CA SER A 60 -7.06 -1.10 10.92
C SER A 60 -7.87 -2.40 10.89
N ARG A 61 -7.67 -3.26 9.88
CA ARG A 61 -8.29 -4.61 9.86
C ARG A 61 -7.77 -5.53 10.98
N LYS A 62 -6.57 -5.28 11.52
CA LYS A 62 -5.99 -6.05 12.63
C LYS A 62 -6.35 -5.52 14.02
N VAL A 63 -6.83 -4.27 14.12
CA VAL A 63 -7.33 -3.66 15.38
C VAL A 63 -8.85 -3.79 15.41
N GLY A 64 -9.33 -5.02 15.28
CA GLY A 64 -10.75 -5.38 15.40
C GLY A 64 -10.98 -6.72 16.09
N GLU A 65 -9.91 -7.45 16.40
CA GLU A 65 -9.94 -8.71 17.16
C GLU A 65 -9.19 -8.50 18.49
N ALA A 66 -9.85 -7.84 19.43
CA ALA A 66 -9.45 -7.83 20.85
C ALA A 66 -10.70 -7.64 21.71
#